data_AF-A0A534WJ24-F1
#
_entry.id   AF-A0A534WJ24-F1
#
_cell.length_a   1.000
_cell.length_b   1.000
_cell.length_c   1.000
_cell.angle_alpha   90.00
_cell.angle_beta   90.00
_cell.angle_gamma   90.00
#
_symmetry.space_group_name_H-M   'P 1'
#
loop_
_entity.id
_entity.type
_entity.pdbx_description
1 polymer ?
#
loop_
_entity_poly.entity_id
_entity_poly.type
_entity_poly.pdbx_seq_one_letter_code
_entity_poly.pdbx_strand_id
1 'polypeptide(L)'
;MPAKPKLTLEEKVALAIEIIRRVRPAREICAAYGVSHTTAYEIREAFVRGGTESLRMQNPEHRVERRLRKLERLLLRSIGAVPEHDEGQNGDGQK
;
A
#
# COMPACT_ATOMS: atom_id res chain seq x y z
N MET A 1 5.43 -2.42 -37.00
CA MET A 1 5.66 -3.49 -36.01
C MET A 1 4.45 -3.56 -35.10
N PRO A 2 3.85 -4.73 -34.85
CA PRO A 2 2.66 -4.81 -34.00
C PRO A 2 3.02 -4.39 -32.57
N ALA A 3 2.19 -3.55 -31.95
CA ALA A 3 2.35 -3.17 -30.55
C ALA A 3 2.25 -4.42 -29.68
N LYS A 4 3.25 -4.66 -28.81
CA LYS A 4 3.18 -5.78 -27.87
C LYS A 4 1.90 -5.67 -27.03
N PRO A 5 1.17 -6.77 -26.81
CA PRO A 5 -0.01 -6.76 -25.96
C PRO A 5 0.36 -6.30 -24.55
N LYS A 6 -0.57 -5.62 -23.87
CA LYS A 6 -0.39 -5.21 -22.47
C LYS A 6 -0.23 -6.47 -21.61
N LEU A 7 0.69 -6.43 -20.65
CA LEU A 7 0.89 -7.51 -19.67
C LEU A 7 -0.43 -7.89 -18.99
N THR A 8 -0.69 -9.18 -18.92
CA THR A 8 -1.79 -9.76 -18.14
C THR A 8 -1.55 -9.57 -16.64
N LEU A 9 -2.57 -9.82 -15.82
CA LEU A 9 -2.42 -9.75 -14.37
C LEU A 9 -1.39 -10.77 -13.85
N GLU A 10 -1.45 -12.00 -14.37
CA GLU A 10 -0.55 -13.09 -14.01
C GLU A 10 0.90 -12.74 -14.34
N GLU A 11 1.15 -12.17 -15.52
CA GLU A 11 2.48 -11.73 -15.92
C GLU A 11 3.00 -10.58 -15.05
N LYS A 12 2.13 -9.64 -14.65
CA LYS A 12 2.51 -8.57 -13.71
C LYS A 12 2.90 -9.12 -12.34
N VAL A 13 2.16 -10.12 -11.84
CA VAL A 13 2.46 -10.78 -10.57
C VAL A 13 3.79 -11.54 -10.66
N ALA A 14 3.99 -12.33 -11.72
CA ALA A 14 5.23 -13.05 -11.95
C ALA A 14 6.44 -12.10 -12.03
N LEU A 15 6.32 -11.02 -12.81
CA LEU A 15 7.32 -9.96 -12.91
C LEU A 15 7.65 -9.36 -11.54
N ALA A 16 6.64 -8.98 -10.75
CA ALA A 16 6.86 -8.41 -9.42
C ALA A 16 7.63 -9.37 -8.51
N ILE A 17 7.25 -10.65 -8.50
CA ILE A 17 7.90 -11.69 -7.68
C ILE A 17 9.35 -11.88 -8.10
N GLU A 18 9.66 -11.96 -9.39
CA GLU A 18 11.03 -12.11 -9.86
C GLU A 18 11.94 -10.96 -9.45
N ILE A 19 11.45 -9.71 -9.57
CA ILE A 19 12.19 -8.52 -9.13
C ILE A 19 12.43 -8.54 -7.62
N ILE A 20 11.43 -8.94 -6.83
CA ILE A 20 11.54 -9.04 -5.37
C ILE A 20 12.56 -10.10 -4.97
N ARG A 21 12.54 -11.27 -5.63
CA ARG A 21 13.45 -12.38 -5.32
C ARG A 21 14.89 -12.13 -5.78
N ARG A 22 15.12 -11.17 -6.68
CA ARG A 22 16.46 -10.79 -7.20
C ARG A 22 17.27 -11.97 -7.76
N VAL A 23 16.58 -12.97 -8.33
CA VAL A 23 17.24 -14.19 -8.88
C VAL A 23 18.08 -13.85 -10.12
N ARG A 24 17.64 -12.86 -10.90
CA ARG A 24 18.33 -12.35 -12.10
C ARG A 24 18.44 -10.82 -12.03
N PRO A 25 19.38 -10.21 -12.77
CA PRO A 25 19.46 -8.77 -12.90
C PRO A 25 18.14 -8.17 -13.42
N ALA A 26 17.71 -7.05 -12.84
CA ALA A 26 16.44 -6.40 -13.20
C ALA A 26 16.33 -6.07 -14.70
N ARG A 27 17.45 -5.79 -15.36
CA ARG A 27 17.50 -5.52 -16.81
C ARG A 27 17.09 -6.74 -17.65
N GLU A 28 17.55 -7.93 -17.27
CA GLU A 28 17.19 -9.18 -17.96
C GLU A 28 15.73 -9.53 -17.74
N ILE A 29 15.23 -9.32 -16.52
CA ILE A 29 13.81 -9.49 -16.20
C ILE A 29 12.97 -8.52 -17.05
N CYS A 30 13.29 -7.23 -17.08
CA CYS A 30 12.57 -6.24 -17.87
C CYS A 30 12.55 -6.59 -19.37
N ALA A 31 13.67 -7.07 -19.91
CA ALA A 31 13.77 -7.51 -21.31
C ALA A 31 12.88 -8.72 -21.60
N ALA A 32 12.83 -9.71 -20.70
CA ALA A 32 12.01 -10.91 -20.86
C ALA A 32 10.52 -10.58 -20.92
N TYR A 33 10.05 -9.65 -20.08
CA TYR A 33 8.64 -9.21 -20.07
C TYR A 33 8.36 -8.07 -21.05
N GLY A 34 9.38 -7.56 -21.76
CA GLY A 34 9.23 -6.50 -22.76
C GLY A 34 8.78 -5.15 -22.18
N VAL A 35 9.17 -4.84 -20.94
CA VAL A 35 8.80 -3.60 -20.23
C VAL A 35 9.99 -2.71 -19.91
N SER A 36 9.72 -1.43 -19.70
CA SER A 36 10.73 -0.50 -19.17
C SER A 36 11.03 -0.78 -17.70
N HIS A 37 12.20 -0.32 -17.24
CA HIS A 37 12.54 -0.35 -15.81
C HIS A 37 11.49 0.37 -14.95
N THR A 38 11.01 1.54 -15.38
CA THR A 38 10.01 2.31 -14.65
C THR A 38 8.73 1.50 -14.44
N THR A 39 8.18 0.94 -15.52
CA THR A 39 6.97 0.11 -15.47
C THR A 39 7.15 -1.12 -14.57
N ALA A 40 8.33 -1.75 -14.63
CA ALA A 40 8.64 -2.91 -13.80
C ALA A 40 8.66 -2.56 -12.30
N TYR A 41 9.25 -1.42 -11.93
CA TYR A 41 9.25 -0.94 -10.55
C TYR A 41 7.86 -0.49 -10.09
N GLU A 42 7.07 0.17 -10.94
CA GLU A 42 5.68 0.52 -10.61
C GLU A 42 4.84 -0.72 -10.30
N ILE A 43 4.97 -1.78 -11.11
CA ILE A 43 4.29 -3.05 -10.89
C ILE A 43 4.74 -3.69 -9.57
N ARG A 44 6.04 -3.71 -9.29
CA ARG A 44 6.60 -4.20 -8.01
C ARG A 44 6.02 -3.44 -6.82
N GLU A 45 6.03 -2.11 -6.86
CA GLU A 45 5.51 -1.27 -5.78
C GLU A 45 4.02 -1.46 -5.57
N ALA A 46 3.24 -1.58 -6.65
CA ALA A 46 1.81 -1.88 -6.56
C ALA A 46 1.56 -3.25 -5.88
N PHE A 47 2.34 -4.27 -6.25
CA PHE A 47 2.25 -5.61 -5.65
C PHE A 47 2.59 -5.58 -4.15
N VAL A 48 3.71 -4.96 -3.76
CA VAL A 48 4.13 -4.86 -2.36
C VAL A 48 3.11 -4.08 -1.52
N ARG A 49 2.59 -2.97 -2.05
CA ARG A 49 1.57 -2.15 -1.35
C ARG A 49 0.29 -2.94 -1.13
N GLY A 50 -0.22 -3.62 -2.15
CA GLY A 50 -1.41 -4.46 -2.05
C GLY A 50 -1.23 -5.62 -1.08
N GLY A 51 -0.09 -6.31 -1.13
CA GLY A 51 0.25 -7.38 -0.20
C GLY A 51 0.34 -6.88 1.25
N THR A 52 1.01 -5.74 1.48
CA THR A 52 1.13 -5.13 2.81
C THR A 52 -0.24 -4.71 3.37
N GLU A 53 -1.11 -4.13 2.54
CA GLU A 53 -2.46 -3.78 2.96
C GLU A 53 -3.29 -5.03 3.31
N SER A 54 -3.22 -6.07 2.48
CA SER A 54 -3.89 -7.34 2.75
C SER A 54 -3.47 -7.93 4.09
N LEU A 55 -2.15 -7.99 4.35
CA LEU A 55 -1.62 -8.51 5.62
C LEU A 55 -2.04 -7.66 6.83
N ARG A 56 -2.06 -6.32 6.71
CA ARG A 56 -2.56 -5.44 7.77
C ARG A 56 -4.04 -5.70 8.11
N MET A 57 -4.84 -6.09 7.12
CA MET A 57 -6.26 -6.39 7.30
C MET A 57 -6.53 -7.77 7.88
N GLN A 58 -5.59 -8.71 7.81
CA GLN A 58 -5.73 -10.04 8.42
C GLN A 58 -5.68 -9.97 9.95
N ASN A 59 -5.17 -8.90 10.53
CA ASN A 59 -5.16 -8.72 11.98
C ASN A 59 -6.54 -8.20 12.46
N PRO A 60 -7.35 -9.01 13.18
CA PRO A 60 -8.74 -8.69 13.49
C PRO A 60 -8.89 -7.37 14.27
N GLU A 61 -7.91 -7.04 15.12
CA GLU A 61 -7.85 -5.78 15.86
C GLU A 61 -7.88 -4.56 14.93
N HIS A 62 -7.13 -4.59 13.82
CA HIS A 62 -7.06 -3.49 12.86
C HIS A 62 -8.36 -3.33 12.06
N ARG A 63 -9.07 -4.44 11.81
CA ARG A 63 -10.39 -4.43 11.17
C ARG A 63 -11.43 -3.81 12.09
N VAL A 64 -11.39 -4.16 13.39
CA VAL A 64 -12.26 -3.60 14.42
C VAL A 64 -11.98 -2.11 14.60
N GLU A 65 -10.72 -1.71 14.72
CA GLU A 65 -10.33 -0.30 14.83
C GLU A 65 -10.74 0.55 13.63
N ARG A 66 -10.59 0.06 12.39
CA ARG A 66 -11.06 0.82 11.20
C ARG A 66 -12.58 1.02 11.25
N ARG A 67 -13.33 0.01 11.69
CA ARG A 67 -14.79 0.10 11.83
C ARG A 67 -15.17 1.08 12.95
N LEU A 68 -14.47 1.04 14.09
CA LEU A 68 -14.62 2.01 15.18
C LEU A 68 -14.35 3.44 14.71
N ARG A 69 -13.18 3.71 14.10
CA ARG A 69 -12.83 5.03 13.55
C ARG A 69 -13.82 5.55 12.49
N LYS A 70 -14.50 4.65 11.77
CA LYS A 70 -15.57 5.04 10.83
C LYS A 70 -16.86 5.37 11.57
N LEU A 71 -17.20 4.59 12.59
CA LEU A 71 -18.40 4.79 13.41
C LEU A 71 -18.29 6.08 14.24
N GLU A 72 -17.14 6.33 14.87
CA GLU A 72 -16.84 7.57 15.60
C GLU A 72 -17.02 8.79 14.70
N ARG A 73 -16.46 8.78 13.48
CA ARG A 73 -16.64 9.88 12.52
C ARG A 73 -18.09 10.11 12.11
N LEU A 74 -18.86 9.03 11.93
CA LEU A 74 -20.28 9.13 11.61
C LEU A 74 -21.10 9.67 12.80
N LEU A 75 -20.77 9.23 14.01
CA LEU A 75 -21.36 9.75 15.23
C LEU A 75 -21.03 11.23 15.39
N LEU A 76 -19.76 11.62 15.42
CA LEU A 76 -19.31 13.02 15.48
C LEU A 76 -20.04 13.92 14.47
N ARG A 77 -20.21 13.45 13.22
CA ARG A 77 -20.99 14.15 12.19
C ARG A 77 -22.48 14.26 12.51
N SER A 78 -23.09 13.24 13.13
CA SER A 78 -24.51 13.25 13.51
C SER A 78 -24.82 14.07 14.78
N ILE A 79 -23.89 14.13 15.74
CA ILE A 79 -24.04 14.91 16.99
C ILE A 79 -23.50 16.34 16.87
N GLY A 80 -22.90 16.71 15.73
CA GLY A 80 -22.41 18.07 15.48
C GLY A 80 -21.18 18.47 16.30
N ALA A 81 -20.48 17.51 16.89
CA ALA A 81 -19.29 17.76 17.70
C ALA A 81 -18.04 17.78 16.81
N VAL A 82 -17.33 18.91 16.81
CA VAL A 82 -15.98 19.05 16.24
C VAL A 82 -14.99 18.55 17.30
N PRO A 83 -13.99 17.71 16.95
CA PRO A 83 -13.00 17.29 17.92
C PRO A 83 -12.11 18.49 18.29
N GLU A 84 -12.08 18.82 19.59
CA GLU A 84 -11.04 19.67 20.19
C GLU A 84 -9.68 19.01 19.90
N HIS A 85 -8.77 19.77 19.28
CA HIS A 85 -7.38 19.38 19.15
C HIS A 85 -6.77 19.34 20.55
N ASP A 86 -6.44 18.14 21.04
CA ASP A 86 -5.58 17.96 22.20
C ASP A 86 -4.15 18.29 21.77
N GLU A 87 -3.81 19.59 21.78
CA GLU A 87 -2.42 20.03 21.79
C GLU A 87 -1.83 19.61 23.12
N GLY A 88 -1.21 18.43 23.13
CA GLY A 88 -0.28 18.01 24.17
C GLY A 88 0.83 19.04 24.33
N GLN A 89 0.61 20.02 25.20
CA GLN A 89 1.61 20.97 25.63
C GLN A 89 2.45 20.30 26.71
N ASN A 90 3.62 19.81 26.27
CA ASN A 90 4.77 19.59 27.13
C ASN A 90 5.01 20.84 27.97
N GLY A 91 4.82 20.72 29.28
CA GLY A 91 5.27 21.68 30.28
C GLY A 91 6.13 20.95 31.29
N ASP A 92 7.44 21.01 31.07
CA ASP A 92 8.47 20.48 31.95
C ASP A 92 8.23 20.83 33.42
N GLY A 93 8.43 19.83 34.28
CA GLY A 93 8.42 19.99 35.72
C GLY A 93 9.50 20.97 36.19
N GLN A 94 9.07 21.99 36.95
CA GLN A 94 9.93 22.75 37.84
C GLN A 94 9.32 22.77 39.25
N LYS A 95 9.84 21.93 40.14
CA LYS A 95 10.53 22.32 41.38
C LYS A 95 10.83 21.11 42.26
#